data_AF-A0A2J5NL75-F1
#
_entry.id   AF-A0A2J5NL75-F1
#
_cell.length_a   1.000
_cell.length_b   1.000
_cell.length_c   1.000
_cell.angle_alpha   90.00
_cell.angle_beta   90.00
_cell.angle_gamma   90.00
#
_symmetry.space_group_name_H-M   'P 1'
#
loop_
_entity.id
_entity.type
_entity.pdbx_description
1 polymer ?
#
loop_
_entity_poly.entity_id
_entity_poly.type
_entity_poly.pdbx_seq_one_letter_code
_entity_poly.pdbx_strand_id
1 'polypeptide(L)'
;MPVSRPRPQRGDFPPGTQRYGQSHLGAPLLWFPAPLADSRSGLILAGTHGDENASIVTLSCALRTLKPELRRHHVVLAVNPDGCQLGLRANARGIDLNRKVKAEKWKEGEKVYRWKREEEKRDGG
;
A
#
# COMPACT_ATOMS: atom_id res chain seq x y z
N MET A 1 12.07 -22.67 17.93
CA MET A 1 12.05 -21.23 18.31
C MET A 1 10.82 -20.57 17.70
N PRO A 2 10.21 -19.54 18.35
CA PRO A 2 9.01 -18.90 17.80
C PRO A 2 9.32 -18.11 16.54
N VAL A 3 8.39 -18.11 15.58
CA VAL A 3 8.48 -17.40 14.29
C VAL A 3 8.10 -15.91 14.42
N SER A 4 7.36 -15.57 15.49
CA SER A 4 6.88 -14.21 15.74
C SER A 4 7.64 -13.50 16.85
N ARG A 5 7.70 -12.17 16.75
CA ARG A 5 8.16 -11.26 17.80
C ARG A 5 7.20 -11.33 19.00
N PRO A 6 7.68 -11.17 20.25
CA PRO A 6 6.81 -11.05 21.43
C PRO A 6 5.77 -9.95 21.25
N ARG A 7 4.53 -10.17 21.70
CA ARG A 7 3.41 -9.23 21.54
C ARG A 7 3.73 -7.79 22.03
N PRO A 8 4.42 -7.58 23.18
CA PRO A 8 4.77 -6.23 23.64
C PRO A 8 5.69 -5.46 22.67
N GLN A 9 6.47 -6.15 21.84
CA GLN A 9 7.41 -5.53 20.90
C GLN A 9 6.77 -5.17 19.55
N ARG A 10 5.48 -5.45 19.34
CA ARG A 10 4.80 -5.26 18.05
C ARG A 10 4.22 -3.84 17.88
N GLY A 11 4.45 -2.93 18.83
CA GLY A 11 4.06 -1.52 18.73
C GLY A 11 4.81 -0.79 17.61
N ASP A 12 6.09 -1.10 17.46
CA ASP A 12 6.97 -0.45 16.48
C ASP A 12 7.33 -1.36 15.30
N PHE A 13 7.69 -0.72 14.19
CA PHE A 13 8.30 -1.40 13.06
C PHE A 13 9.71 -1.88 13.40
N PRO A 14 10.15 -3.02 12.86
CA PRO A 14 11.56 -3.38 12.93
C PRO A 14 12.42 -2.33 12.20
N PRO A 15 13.70 -2.17 12.57
CA PRO A 15 14.60 -1.23 11.93
C PRO A 15 14.73 -1.45 10.41
N GLY A 16 15.17 -0.41 9.69
CA GLY A 16 15.48 -0.49 8.26
C GLY A 16 14.40 0.06 7.33
N THR A 17 13.40 0.79 7.85
CA THR A 17 12.48 1.59 7.01
C THR A 17 13.28 2.59 6.17
N GLN A 18 12.92 2.72 4.90
CA GLN A 18 13.54 3.68 3.99
C GLN A 18 12.48 4.51 3.26
N ARG A 19 12.86 5.70 2.83
CA ARG A 19 12.05 6.58 1.99
C ARG A 19 12.46 6.42 0.54
N TYR A 20 11.50 6.22 -0.36
CA TYR A 20 11.74 6.13 -1.81
C TYR A 20 11.13 7.28 -2.61
N GLY A 21 10.47 8.23 -1.94
CA GLY A 21 9.89 9.40 -2.60
C GLY A 21 9.01 10.23 -1.69
N GLN A 22 8.15 11.04 -2.29
CA GLN A 22 7.20 11.90 -1.60
C GLN A 22 5.86 11.87 -2.34
N SER A 23 4.77 11.91 -1.60
CA SER A 23 3.42 12.07 -2.13
C SER A 23 3.18 13.51 -2.58
N HIS A 24 2.00 13.78 -3.14
CA HIS A 24 1.68 15.12 -3.62
C HIS A 24 1.50 16.11 -2.46
N LEU A 25 0.88 15.66 -1.37
CA LEU A 25 0.71 16.49 -0.16
C LEU A 25 1.94 16.52 0.74
N GLY A 26 3.04 15.88 0.34
CA GLY A 26 4.31 15.95 1.05
C GLY A 26 4.60 14.79 2.00
N ALA A 27 3.71 13.80 2.13
CA ALA A 27 3.95 12.62 2.96
C ALA A 27 5.10 11.77 2.39
N PRO A 28 5.96 11.16 3.23
CA PRO A 28 7.03 10.31 2.76
C PRO A 28 6.47 9.01 2.16
N LEU A 29 6.97 8.62 0.99
CA LEU A 29 6.72 7.28 0.46
C LEU A 29 7.72 6.31 1.08
N LEU A 30 7.21 5.37 1.89
CA LEU A 30 8.03 4.47 2.70
C LEU A 30 8.00 3.03 2.17
N TRP A 31 9.15 2.37 2.25
CA TRP A 31 9.28 0.96 1.96
C TRP A 31 10.20 0.26 2.97
N PHE A 32 10.03 -1.04 3.09
CA PHE A 32 10.77 -1.90 4.02
C PHE A 32 11.55 -2.93 3.21
N PRO A 33 12.84 -2.68 2.89
CA PRO A 33 13.65 -3.60 2.11
C PRO A 33 13.79 -4.96 2.82
N ALA A 34 13.78 -6.07 2.07
CA ALA A 34 14.02 -7.39 2.62
C ALA A 34 15.45 -7.47 3.19
N PRO A 35 15.65 -7.92 4.44
CA PRO A 35 16.98 -8.00 5.03
C PRO A 35 17.86 -9.06 4.36
N LEU A 36 17.25 -10.09 3.78
CA LEU A 36 17.92 -11.18 3.06
C LEU A 36 17.38 -11.27 1.64
N ALA A 37 17.45 -10.15 0.90
CA ALA A 37 17.00 -10.09 -0.48
C ALA A 37 17.84 -11.04 -1.38
N ASP A 38 17.18 -11.87 -2.18
CA ASP A 38 17.81 -12.74 -3.18
C ASP A 38 17.05 -12.64 -4.53
N SER A 39 17.45 -13.45 -5.52
CA SER A 39 16.80 -13.43 -6.85
C SER A 39 15.32 -13.82 -6.84
N ARG A 40 14.79 -14.36 -5.74
CA ARG A 40 13.38 -14.72 -5.55
C ARG A 40 12.63 -13.68 -4.72
N SER A 41 13.28 -12.61 -4.28
CA SER A 41 12.65 -11.57 -3.49
C SER A 41 11.68 -10.74 -4.32
N GLY A 42 10.38 -10.98 -4.10
CA GLY A 42 9.31 -10.12 -4.61
C GLY A 42 9.06 -8.84 -3.79
N LEU A 43 8.07 -8.09 -4.26
CA LEU A 43 7.55 -6.87 -3.64
C LEU A 43 6.08 -7.07 -3.26
N ILE A 44 5.75 -6.82 -2.00
CA ILE A 44 4.38 -6.87 -1.48
C ILE A 44 3.90 -5.43 -1.30
N LEU A 45 2.80 -5.08 -1.95
CA LEU A 45 2.21 -3.75 -1.96
C LEU A 45 0.82 -3.76 -1.32
N ALA A 46 0.49 -2.69 -0.60
CA ALA A 46 -0.86 -2.38 -0.14
C ALA A 46 -1.16 -0.88 -0.29
N GLY A 47 -2.44 -0.52 -0.15
CA GLY A 47 -2.89 0.87 -0.15
C GLY A 47 -2.66 1.58 -1.49
N THR A 48 -2.86 0.90 -2.62
CA THR A 48 -2.92 1.55 -3.94
C THR A 48 -4.14 2.46 -4.03
N HIS A 49 -5.29 1.98 -3.55
CA HIS A 49 -6.44 2.82 -3.23
C HIS A 49 -6.44 3.12 -1.74
N GLY A 50 -6.72 4.37 -1.37
CA GLY A 50 -6.62 4.82 0.02
C GLY A 50 -7.82 4.44 0.90
N ASP A 51 -8.92 3.99 0.31
CA ASP A 51 -10.09 3.47 1.01
C ASP A 51 -9.98 1.96 1.32
N GLU A 52 -8.99 1.25 0.79
CA GLU A 52 -8.77 -0.20 0.97
C GLU A 52 -7.93 -0.53 2.23
N ASN A 53 -8.29 0.06 3.37
CA ASN A 53 -7.48 0.10 4.60
C ASN A 53 -7.22 -1.25 5.28
N ALA A 54 -8.10 -2.24 5.11
CA ALA A 54 -7.96 -3.54 5.77
C ALA A 54 -6.65 -4.26 5.39
N SER A 55 -6.23 -4.13 4.14
CA SER A 55 -4.98 -4.72 3.62
C SER A 55 -3.74 -4.05 4.23
N ILE A 56 -3.77 -2.72 4.36
CA ILE A 56 -2.69 -1.91 4.95
C ILE A 56 -2.47 -2.31 6.41
N VAL A 57 -3.55 -2.38 7.19
CA VAL A 57 -3.49 -2.78 8.60
C VAL A 57 -3.00 -4.21 8.74
N THR A 58 -3.53 -5.14 7.95
CA THR A 58 -3.14 -6.55 7.98
C THR A 58 -1.66 -6.73 7.66
N LEU A 59 -1.17 -6.07 6.60
CA LEU A 59 0.23 -6.15 6.19
C LEU A 59 1.16 -5.48 7.22
N SER A 60 0.75 -4.35 7.79
CA SER A 60 1.47 -3.68 8.90
C SER A 60 1.58 -4.59 10.12
N CYS A 61 0.48 -5.25 10.51
CA CYS A 61 0.46 -6.22 11.60
C CYS A 61 1.38 -7.42 11.31
N ALA A 62 1.35 -7.96 10.09
CA ALA A 62 2.24 -9.04 9.67
C ALA A 62 3.72 -8.62 9.75
N LEU A 63 4.05 -7.44 9.22
CA LEU A 63 5.41 -6.88 9.25
C LEU A 63 5.93 -6.64 10.68
N ARG A 64 5.06 -6.18 11.59
CA ARG A 64 5.43 -5.97 13.01
C ARG A 64 5.44 -7.28 13.81
N THR A 65 4.81 -8.33 13.32
CA THR A 65 4.70 -9.63 14.01
C THR A 65 5.80 -10.61 13.63
N LEU A 66 6.12 -10.73 12.34
CA LEU A 66 7.14 -11.65 11.85
C LEU A 66 8.53 -11.24 12.38
N LYS A 67 9.36 -12.23 12.73
CA LYS A 67 10.77 -11.98 13.01
C LYS A 67 11.47 -11.39 11.78
N PRO A 68 12.18 -10.25 11.88
CA PRO A 68 12.74 -9.56 10.72
C PRO A 68 13.63 -10.45 9.84
N GLU A 69 14.46 -11.28 10.46
CA GLU A 69 15.38 -12.21 9.81
C GLU A 69 14.71 -13.27 8.92
N LEU A 70 13.39 -13.49 9.08
CA LEU A 70 12.62 -14.44 8.27
C LEU A 70 11.96 -13.79 7.04
N ARG A 71 11.99 -12.46 6.91
CA ARG A 71 11.31 -11.75 5.83
C ARG A 71 12.14 -11.80 4.54
N ARG A 72 11.56 -12.38 3.49
CA ARG A 72 12.19 -12.55 2.16
C ARG A 72 11.78 -11.52 1.12
N HIS A 73 10.75 -10.73 1.40
CA HIS A 73 10.14 -9.81 0.42
C HIS A 73 10.18 -8.36 0.90
N HIS A 74 10.28 -7.46 -0.06
CA HIS A 74 10.17 -6.03 0.16
C HIS A 74 8.70 -5.69 0.44
N VAL A 75 8.44 -4.66 1.25
CA VAL A 75 7.08 -4.27 1.63
C VAL A 75 6.88 -2.77 1.43
N VAL A 76 5.74 -2.39 0.85
CA VAL A 76 5.20 -1.03 0.89
C VAL A 76 3.81 -1.10 1.49
N LEU A 77 3.60 -0.44 2.63
CA LEU A 77 2.32 -0.49 3.34
C LEU A 77 1.26 0.39 2.70
N ALA A 78 1.65 1.54 2.14
CA ALA A 78 0.75 2.47 1.49
C ALA A 78 1.45 3.09 0.27
N VAL A 79 1.00 2.68 -0.93
CA VAL A 79 1.42 3.32 -2.19
C VAL A 79 0.81 4.72 -2.31
N ASN A 80 -0.41 4.92 -1.79
CA ASN A 80 -1.16 6.17 -1.84
C ASN A 80 -1.40 6.73 -0.42
N PRO A 81 -0.37 7.23 0.29
CA PRO A 81 -0.56 7.73 1.66
C PRO A 81 -1.53 8.91 1.74
N ASP A 82 -1.57 9.78 0.72
CA ASP A 82 -2.53 10.90 0.66
C ASP A 82 -3.97 10.39 0.59
N GLY A 83 -4.24 9.41 -0.29
CA GLY A 83 -5.56 8.78 -0.37
C GLY A 83 -5.94 8.08 0.93
N CYS A 84 -4.99 7.40 1.58
CA CYS A 84 -5.22 6.73 2.87
C CYS A 84 -5.64 7.73 3.94
N GLN A 85 -4.92 8.86 4.02
CA GLN A 85 -5.22 9.94 4.96
C GLN A 85 -6.59 10.57 4.72
N LEU A 86 -6.98 10.70 3.44
CA LEU A 86 -8.25 11.33 3.05
C LEU A 86 -9.43 10.35 2.96
N GLY A 87 -9.20 9.04 3.14
CA GLY A 87 -10.22 8.01 2.92
C GLY A 87 -10.71 7.91 1.47
N LEU A 88 -9.85 8.27 0.51
CA LEU A 88 -10.19 8.31 -0.92
C LEU A 88 -9.58 7.13 -1.67
N ARG A 89 -10.36 6.60 -2.62
CA ARG A 89 -9.85 5.65 -3.61
C ARG A 89 -8.68 6.22 -4.42
N ALA A 90 -8.82 7.46 -4.87
CA ALA A 90 -7.82 8.18 -5.66
C ALA A 90 -6.71 8.80 -4.79
N ASN A 91 -5.66 9.32 -5.41
CA ASN A 91 -4.71 10.19 -4.71
C ASN A 91 -5.28 11.61 -4.54
N ALA A 92 -4.52 12.51 -3.88
CA ALA A 92 -4.91 13.91 -3.66
C ALA A 92 -5.19 14.74 -4.94
N ARG A 93 -4.85 14.21 -6.12
CA ARG A 93 -5.11 14.86 -7.42
C ARG A 93 -6.33 14.25 -8.15
N GLY A 94 -7.13 13.42 -7.48
CA GLY A 94 -8.27 12.73 -8.08
C GLY A 94 -7.86 11.63 -9.08
N ILE A 95 -6.61 11.16 -9.03
CA ILE A 95 -6.10 10.14 -9.95
C ILE A 95 -6.21 8.75 -9.31
N ASP A 96 -6.91 7.84 -9.99
CA ASP A 96 -6.83 6.39 -9.72
C ASP A 96 -5.45 5.87 -10.16
N LEU A 97 -4.60 5.53 -9.17
CA LEU A 97 -3.22 5.11 -9.41
C LEU A 97 -3.13 3.75 -10.14
N ASN A 98 -4.08 2.84 -9.90
CA ASN A 98 -4.08 1.53 -10.52
C ASN A 98 -4.49 1.57 -12.00
N ARG A 99 -5.07 2.69 -12.46
CA ARG A 99 -5.40 2.94 -13.87
C ARG A 99 -4.35 3.79 -14.60
N LYS A 100 -3.30 4.26 -13.92
CA LYS A 100 -2.19 5.04 -14.52
C LYS A 100 -0.87 4.27 -14.60
N VAL A 101 -0.82 3.01 -14.18
CA VAL A 101 0.30 2.13 -14.54
C VAL A 101 0.32 2.08 -16.06
N LYS A 102 1.38 2.60 -16.69
CA LYS A 102 1.53 2.66 -18.16
C LYS A 102 1.49 1.25 -18.75
N ALA A 103 0.30 0.73 -18.98
CA ALA A 103 0.02 -0.18 -20.08
C ALA A 103 -0.36 0.72 -21.26
N GLU A 104 0.08 0.38 -22.46
CA GLU A 104 0.00 1.15 -23.72
C GLU A 104 -1.45 1.45 -24.23
N LYS A 105 -2.43 1.55 -23.34
CA LYS A 105 -3.87 1.70 -23.63
C LYS A 105 -4.49 2.86 -22.86
N TRP A 106 -3.91 4.06 -22.99
CA TRP A 106 -4.57 5.28 -22.51
C TRP A 106 -5.74 5.63 -23.44
N LYS A 107 -6.96 5.69 -22.88
CA LYS A 107 -8.11 6.37 -23.49
C LYS A 107 -8.59 7.47 -22.55
N GLU A 108 -8.69 8.68 -23.09
CA GLU A 108 -9.31 9.83 -22.44
C GLU A 108 -10.82 9.62 -22.37
N GLY A 109 -11.42 9.81 -21.19
CA GLY A 109 -12.86 9.62 -20.97
C GLY A 109 -13.22 9.50 -19.49
N GLU A 110 -14.42 9.99 -19.15
CA GLU A 110 -15.06 9.93 -17.82
C GLU A 110 -14.97 8.53 -17.22
N LYS A 111 -14.45 8.44 -15.98
CA LYS A 111 -14.17 7.16 -15.33
C LYS A 111 -15.14 6.90 -14.18
N VAL A 112 -16.13 6.06 -14.44
CA VAL A 112 -17.07 5.55 -13.42
C VAL A 112 -16.40 4.44 -12.61
N TYR A 113 -16.48 4.49 -11.28
CA TYR A 113 -16.09 3.40 -10.38
C TYR A 113 -17.31 2.86 -9.61
N ARG A 114 -17.21 1.63 -9.11
CA ARG A 114 -18.30 0.97 -8.38
C ARG A 114 -18.19 1.33 -6.89
N TRP A 115 -19.21 2.02 -6.37
CA TRP A 115 -19.27 2.53 -4.99
C TRP A 115 -19.44 1.42 -3.94
N LYS A 116 -20.33 0.44 -4.15
CA LYS A 116 -20.51 -0.76 -3.31
C LYS A 116 -20.89 -2.00 -4.12
N ARG A 117 -20.83 -3.17 -3.47
CA ARG A 117 -21.02 -4.51 -4.08
C ARG A 117 -22.44 -4.76 -4.61
N GLU A 118 -23.42 -3.94 -4.22
CA GLU A 118 -24.86 -4.09 -4.52
C GLU A 118 -25.44 -2.95 -5.36
N GLU A 119 -24.65 -2.27 -6.21
CA GLU A 119 -25.18 -1.24 -7.10
C GLU A 119 -24.84 -1.48 -8.57
N GLU A 120 -25.89 -1.57 -9.37
CA GLU A 120 -25.90 -1.72 -10.82
C GLU A 120 -25.96 -0.32 -11.48
N LYS A 121 -24.92 0.51 -11.31
CA LYS A 121 -24.81 1.94 -11.76
C LYS A 121 -25.79 2.88 -11.01
N ARG A 122 -25.61 4.20 -10.91
CA ARG A 122 -24.93 5.25 -11.70
C ARG A 122 -24.86 6.50 -10.80
N ASP A 123 -23.88 7.39 -11.01
CA ASP A 123 -24.13 8.84 -11.02
C ASP A 123 -22.98 9.52 -11.77
N GLY A 124 -23.37 10.34 -12.76
CA GLY A 124 -22.49 11.15 -13.59
C GLY A 124 -22.92 12.61 -13.50
N GLY A 125 -21.94 13.50 -13.60
CA GLY A 125 -22.07 14.94 -13.64
C GLY A 125 -20.74 15.55 -14.06
#